data_AF-A0A935M2V5-F1
#
_entry.id   AF-A0A935M2V5-F1
#
_cell.length_a   1.000
_cell.length_b   1.000
_cell.length_c   1.000
_cell.angle_alpha   90.00
_cell.angle_beta   90.00
_cell.angle_gamma   90.00
#
_symmetry.space_group_name_H-M   'P 1'
#
loop_
_entity.id
_entity.type
_entity.pdbx_description
1 polymer ?
#
loop_
_entity_poly.entity_id
_entity_poly.type
_entity_poly.pdbx_seq_one_letter_code
_entity_poly.pdbx_strand_id
1 'polypeptide(L)'
;MALSALDDYCIHQCARVIREPATDDESAYDRYFANGFARDGSYYLAVSLGRYPNRGIMDAAITFQINGVHHSFFASRRAPDEPTEMTLGSSRCASKNPCR
;
A
#
# COMPACT_ATOMS: atom_id res chain seq x y z
N MET A 1 14.73 -9.75 14.91
CA MET A 1 13.54 -10.37 14.30
C MET A 1 12.40 -10.12 15.26
N ALA A 2 11.46 -9.23 14.94
CA ALA A 2 10.39 -8.81 15.84
C ALA A 2 9.04 -9.17 15.23
N LEU A 3 8.11 -9.64 16.06
CA LEU A 3 6.71 -9.84 15.69
C LEU A 3 6.08 -8.50 15.32
N SER A 4 5.20 -8.51 14.33
CA SER A 4 4.39 -7.36 13.92
C SER A 4 3.07 -7.32 14.69
N ALA A 5 2.40 -6.17 14.67
CA ALA A 5 1.07 -6.02 15.26
C ALA A 5 0.02 -6.97 14.66
N LEU A 6 0.26 -7.50 13.46
CA LEU A 6 -0.63 -8.42 12.77
C LEU A 6 -0.38 -9.89 13.09
N ASP A 7 0.72 -10.23 13.77
CA ASP A 7 1.09 -11.62 14.07
C ASP A 7 0.21 -12.29 15.14
N ASP A 8 -0.59 -11.51 15.88
CA ASP A 8 -1.56 -12.03 16.85
C ASP A 8 -2.89 -12.46 16.19
N TYR A 9 -3.08 -12.20 14.89
CA TYR A 9 -4.31 -12.52 14.16
C TYR A 9 -4.11 -13.74 13.27
N CYS A 10 -5.16 -14.56 13.12
CA CYS A 10 -5.15 -15.74 12.24
C CYS A 10 -5.27 -15.37 10.75
N ILE A 11 -4.35 -14.54 10.24
CA ILE A 11 -4.33 -14.04 8.86
C ILE A 11 -3.02 -14.36 8.12
N HIS A 12 -2.15 -15.19 8.71
CA HIS A 12 -0.88 -15.59 8.11
C HIS A 12 -1.10 -16.39 6.82
N GLN A 13 -0.26 -16.10 5.83
CA GLN A 13 -0.24 -16.85 4.56
C GLN A 13 0.40 -18.24 4.70
N CYS A 14 1.30 -18.39 5.67
CA CYS A 14 2.05 -19.62 5.96
C CYS A 14 2.55 -19.60 7.42
N ALA A 15 3.37 -20.56 7.84
CA ALA A 15 3.91 -20.64 9.20
C ALA A 15 5.00 -19.59 9.54
N ARG A 16 5.17 -18.55 8.70
CA ARG A 16 6.11 -17.44 8.88
C ARG A 16 5.39 -16.21 9.43
N VAL A 17 6.14 -15.26 9.99
CA VAL A 17 5.61 -13.95 10.45
C VAL A 17 4.98 -13.16 9.31
N ILE A 18 3.94 -12.36 9.58
CA ILE A 18 3.13 -11.65 8.56
C ILE A 18 3.97 -10.80 7.61
N ARG A 19 5.03 -10.17 8.12
CA ARG A 19 5.89 -9.29 7.32
C ARG A 19 6.66 -10.03 6.22
N GLU A 20 6.75 -11.36 6.29
CA GLU A 20 7.44 -12.24 5.34
C GLU A 20 6.43 -12.96 4.44
N PRO A 21 6.44 -12.70 3.12
CA PRO A 21 5.58 -13.40 2.18
C PRO A 21 5.84 -14.91 2.18
N ALA A 22 4.82 -15.69 1.83
CA ALA A 22 4.96 -17.14 1.66
C ALA A 22 5.85 -17.55 0.48
N THR A 23 6.17 -16.62 -0.42
CA THR A 23 6.97 -16.83 -1.63
C THR A 23 8.20 -15.92 -1.63
N ASP A 24 9.28 -16.38 -2.26
CA ASP A 24 10.50 -15.59 -2.48
C ASP A 24 10.44 -14.76 -3.79
N ASP A 25 9.31 -14.79 -4.51
CA ASP A 25 9.10 -13.95 -5.71
C ASP A 25 9.25 -12.46 -5.33
N GLU A 26 10.19 -11.77 -5.98
CA GLU A 26 10.42 -10.34 -5.77
C GLU A 26 9.20 -9.48 -6.11
N SER A 27 8.29 -10.00 -6.95
CA SER A 27 7.06 -9.33 -7.34
C SER A 27 5.94 -9.48 -6.31
N ALA A 28 6.13 -10.24 -5.23
CA ALA A 28 5.13 -10.38 -4.17
C ALA A 28 4.92 -9.04 -3.43
N TYR A 29 3.65 -8.64 -3.30
CA TYR A 29 3.31 -7.32 -2.77
C TYR A 29 1.89 -7.27 -2.19
N ASP A 30 1.73 -6.41 -1.19
CA ASP A 30 0.43 -5.95 -0.74
C ASP A 30 0.06 -4.68 -1.51
N ARG A 31 -1.17 -4.62 -2.03
CA ARG A 31 -1.64 -3.52 -2.87
C ARG A 31 -2.88 -2.86 -2.27
N TYR A 32 -2.83 -1.54 -2.21
CA TYR A 32 -4.00 -0.69 -1.99
C TYR A 32 -4.23 0.13 -3.24
N PHE A 33 -5.47 0.16 -3.71
CA PHE A 33 -5.89 0.96 -4.84
C PHE A 33 -7.29 1.49 -4.61
N ALA A 34 -7.46 2.80 -4.78
CA ALA A 34 -8.76 3.45 -4.77
C ALA A 34 -8.81 4.47 -5.91
N ASN A 35 -9.97 4.59 -6.54
CA ASN A 35 -10.20 5.59 -7.56
C ASN A 35 -11.61 6.16 -7.46
N GLY A 36 -11.80 7.30 -8.09
CA GLY A 36 -13.09 7.98 -8.20
C GLY A 36 -13.12 8.85 -9.44
N PHE A 37 -14.31 9.13 -9.93
CA PHE A 37 -14.52 10.02 -11.06
C PHE A 37 -15.86 10.72 -10.93
N ALA A 38 -15.94 11.91 -11.52
CA ALA A 38 -17.21 12.60 -11.65
C ALA A 38 -18.15 11.80 -12.55
N ARG A 39 -19.46 11.79 -12.24
CA ARG A 39 -20.45 11.09 -13.08
C ARG A 39 -20.49 11.61 -14.52
N ASP A 40 -20.17 12.89 -14.71
CA ASP A 40 -20.06 13.55 -16.01
C ASP A 40 -18.67 13.42 -16.65
N GLY A 41 -17.72 12.75 -15.99
CA GLY A 41 -16.36 12.58 -16.46
C GLY A 41 -15.45 13.81 -16.36
N SER A 42 -15.88 14.88 -15.68
CA SER A 42 -15.11 16.13 -15.55
C SER A 42 -13.80 16.00 -14.78
N TYR A 43 -13.69 15.00 -13.89
CA TYR A 43 -12.44 14.68 -13.21
C TYR A 43 -12.31 13.19 -12.90
N TYR A 44 -11.07 12.76 -12.66
CA TYR A 44 -10.71 11.42 -12.19
C TYR A 44 -9.63 11.51 -11.11
N LEU A 45 -9.74 10.71 -10.07
CA LEU A 45 -8.76 10.57 -9.00
C LEU A 45 -8.37 9.09 -8.89
N ALA A 46 -7.09 8.81 -8.79
CA ALA A 46 -6.56 7.49 -8.43
C ALA A 46 -5.50 7.63 -7.35
N VAL A 47 -5.52 6.69 -6.41
CA VAL A 47 -4.54 6.55 -5.34
C VAL A 47 -4.11 5.09 -5.30
N SER A 48 -2.81 4.84 -5.30
CA SER A 48 -2.23 3.51 -5.15
C SER A 48 -1.12 3.52 -4.10
N LEU A 49 -0.96 2.40 -3.42
CA LEU A 49 0.17 2.12 -2.55
C LEU A 49 0.52 0.63 -2.67
N GLY A 50 1.79 0.33 -2.88
CA GLY A 50 2.34 -1.02 -2.89
C GLY A 50 3.42 -1.19 -1.81
N ARG A 51 3.33 -2.26 -1.02
CA ARG A 51 4.43 -2.71 -0.14
C ARG A 51 5.03 -3.97 -0.75
N TYR A 52 6.34 -3.96 -1.00
CA TYR A 52 7.09 -5.06 -1.62
C TYR A 52 8.10 -5.61 -0.62
N PRO A 53 7.74 -6.63 0.18
CA PRO A 53 8.58 -7.05 1.30
C PRO A 53 9.91 -7.65 0.85
N ASN A 54 9.88 -8.48 -0.20
CA ASN A 54 11.08 -9.13 -0.75
C ASN A 54 12.06 -8.14 -1.40
N ARG A 55 11.55 -7.00 -1.90
CA ARG A 55 12.37 -5.89 -2.42
C ARG A 55 12.77 -4.86 -1.37
N GLY A 56 12.14 -4.91 -0.19
CA GLY A 56 12.35 -3.93 0.88
C GLY A 56 11.90 -2.51 0.51
N ILE A 57 10.94 -2.34 -0.40
CA ILE A 57 10.44 -1.03 -0.87
C ILE A 57 8.94 -0.87 -0.65
N MET A 58 8.52 0.37 -0.47
CA MET A 58 7.12 0.77 -0.46
C MET A 58 6.96 2.00 -1.35
N ASP A 59 5.96 1.94 -2.23
CA ASP A 59 5.70 2.98 -3.23
C ASP A 59 4.25 3.44 -3.16
N ALA A 60 4.01 4.69 -3.50
CA ALA A 60 2.68 5.27 -3.63
C ALA A 60 2.59 6.18 -4.85
N ALA A 61 1.42 6.20 -5.49
CA ALA A 61 1.10 7.13 -6.56
C ALA A 61 -0.28 7.76 -6.32
N ILE A 62 -0.39 9.05 -6.61
CA ILE A 62 -1.65 9.79 -6.60
C ILE A 62 -1.75 10.51 -7.94
N THR A 63 -2.84 10.27 -8.67
CA THR A 63 -3.11 10.94 -9.94
C THR A 63 -4.47 11.62 -9.87
N PHE A 64 -4.51 12.92 -10.14
CA PHE A 64 -5.73 13.68 -10.32
C PHE A 64 -5.79 14.23 -11.75
N GLN A 65 -6.79 13.82 -12.51
CA GLN A 65 -7.09 14.34 -13.83
C GLN A 65 -8.24 15.34 -13.75
N ILE A 66 -8.02 16.52 -14.31
CA ILE A 66 -9.05 17.56 -14.45
C ILE A 66 -8.74 18.37 -15.72
N ASN A 67 -9.78 18.79 -16.45
CA ASN A 67 -9.64 19.55 -17.70
C ASN A 67 -8.69 18.91 -18.73
N GLY A 68 -8.65 17.57 -18.76
CA GLY A 68 -7.78 16.81 -19.66
C GLY A 68 -6.29 16.75 -19.26
N VAL A 69 -5.89 17.28 -18.10
CA VAL A 69 -4.51 17.26 -17.60
C VAL A 69 -4.37 16.31 -16.42
N HIS A 70 -3.36 15.45 -16.43
CA HIS A 70 -3.02 14.56 -15.32
C HIS A 70 -1.97 15.19 -14.41
N HIS A 71 -2.33 15.45 -13.16
CA HIS A 71 -1.41 15.82 -12.09
C HIS A 71 -1.06 14.57 -11.30
N SER A 72 0.21 14.16 -11.34
CA SER A 72 0.65 12.94 -10.67
C SER A 72 1.74 13.23 -9.63
N PHE A 73 1.62 12.59 -8.49
CA PHE A 73 2.58 12.60 -7.41
C PHE A 73 3.00 11.15 -7.12
N PHE A 74 4.31 10.94 -6.97
CA PHE A 74 4.90 9.64 -6.68
C PHE A 74 5.78 9.76 -5.43
N ALA A 75 5.69 8.79 -4.55
CA ALA A 75 6.53 8.71 -3.36
C ALA A 75 7.03 7.29 -3.15
N SER A 76 8.30 7.15 -2.80
CA SER A 76 8.97 5.88 -2.57
C SER A 76 9.76 5.95 -1.27
N ARG A 77 9.82 4.83 -0.55
CA ARG A 77 10.67 4.66 0.64
C ARG A 77 11.09 3.21 0.83
N ARG A 78 12.02 2.97 1.76
CA ARG A 78 12.24 1.62 2.29
C ARG A 78 10.99 1.13 3.00
N ALA A 79 10.61 -0.11 2.74
CA ALA A 79 9.53 -0.75 3.47
C ALA A 79 9.90 -0.84 4.96
N PRO A 80 9.00 -0.45 5.86
CA PRO A 80 9.20 -0.62 7.29
C PRO A 80 9.06 -2.10 7.67
N ASP A 81 9.65 -2.44 8.81
CA ASP A 81 9.48 -3.77 9.41
C ASP A 81 8.04 -4.01 9.86
N GLU A 82 7.38 -2.98 10.40
CA GLU A 82 5.97 -3.02 10.82
C GLU A 82 5.03 -2.84 9.60
N PRO A 83 4.28 -3.89 9.18
CA PRO A 83 3.45 -3.83 7.98
C PRO A 83 2.29 -2.83 8.07
N THR A 84 1.89 -2.43 9.29
CA THR A 84 0.84 -1.41 9.49
C THR A 84 1.35 0.03 9.35
N GLU A 85 2.67 0.26 9.26
CA GLU A 85 3.24 1.58 9.05
C GLU A 85 3.17 1.98 7.57
N MET A 86 2.12 2.69 7.21
CA MET A 86 1.76 2.94 5.81
C MET A 86 1.86 4.43 5.42
N THR A 87 2.89 5.11 5.96
CA THR A 87 3.19 6.52 5.70
C THR A 87 4.35 6.65 4.72
N LEU A 88 4.18 7.46 3.66
CA LEU A 88 5.23 7.79 2.69
C LEU A 88 5.17 9.27 2.34
N GLY A 89 6.25 10.01 2.62
CA GLY A 89 6.28 11.45 2.42
C GLY A 89 5.12 12.14 3.15
N SER A 90 4.35 12.96 2.43
CA SER A 90 3.16 13.64 2.94
C SER A 90 1.87 12.80 2.90
N SER A 91 1.94 11.53 2.49
CA SER A 91 0.79 10.64 2.31
C SER A 91 0.76 9.54 3.37
N ARG A 92 -0.42 9.17 3.84
CA ARG A 92 -0.63 8.03 4.75
C ARG A 92 -1.87 7.25 4.36
N CYS A 93 -1.74 5.94 4.18
CA CYS A 93 -2.86 5.02 4.10
C CYS A 93 -3.04 4.35 5.47
N ALA A 94 -4.28 4.10 5.90
CA ALA A 94 -4.51 3.31 7.11
C ALA A 94 -5.91 2.69 7.09
N SER A 95 -5.99 1.42 7.50
CA SER A 95 -7.27 0.83 7.90
C SER A 95 -7.60 1.27 9.32
N LYS A 96 -8.81 1.79 9.54
CA LYS A 96 -9.26 2.17 10.89
C LYS A 96 -9.63 0.95 11.73
N ASN A 97 -10.16 -0.09 11.10
CA ASN A 97 -10.62 -1.33 11.74
C ASN A 97 -10.04 -2.52 10.96
N PRO A 98 -8.72 -2.78 11.05
CA PRO A 98 -8.16 -3.99 10.46
C PRO A 98 -8.76 -5.19 11.19
N CYS A 99 -9.40 -6.09 10.44
CA CYS A 99 -9.87 -7.39 10.94
C CYS A 99 -11.04 -7.38 11.95
N ARG A 100 -11.86 -6.31 11.98
CA ARG A 100 -13.13 -6.29 12.73
C ARG A 100 -14.33 -6.38 11.81
#